data_AF-A0A1G5W7F0-F1
#
_entry.id   AF-A0A1G5W7F0-F1
#
_cell.length_a   1.000
_cell.length_b   1.000
_cell.length_c   1.000
_cell.angle_alpha   90.00
_cell.angle_beta   90.00
_cell.angle_gamma   90.00
#
_symmetry.space_group_name_H-M   'P 1'
#
loop_
_entity.id
_entity.type
_entity.pdbx_description
1 polymer ?
#
loop_
_entity_poly.entity_id
_entity_poly.type
_entity_poly.pdbx_seq_one_letter_code
_entity_poly.pdbx_strand_id
1 'polypeptide(L)'
;MSRTFRYIQNDDVLKSFKEFRDSILSERPVVIARHGDYSLYLRSLSHDTLGLTIENTAKKIVVESRNYEVENTTDALVSRGVRHAIQKMAELSDEETNRKRLQIWKWYIMDWQQKNPEKSQEIMSREMEWKDDGDEANDEMLDFETFLHREYLNLGNTLALINEYLKEEKYREMFTKFAIEDIMEMTSEDTRDKSIAEAERLEQAGGHKKHTYQFTVSVEATDKEHARQALLNYLAGDERIKVQK
;
A
#
# COMPACT_ATOMS: atom_id res chain seq x y z
N MET A 1 11.31 -25.87 -23.69
CA MET A 1 9.91 -25.88 -23.21
C MET A 1 9.48 -24.46 -22.91
N SER A 2 8.48 -23.95 -23.64
CA SER A 2 7.93 -22.61 -23.45
C SER A 2 7.32 -22.48 -22.05
N ARG A 3 7.75 -21.48 -21.26
CA ARG A 3 7.12 -21.14 -19.98
C ARG A 3 5.81 -20.41 -20.28
N THR A 4 4.76 -21.18 -20.58
CA THR A 4 3.42 -20.65 -20.75
C THR A 4 2.91 -20.18 -19.38
N PHE A 5 3.09 -18.90 -19.06
CA PHE A 5 2.44 -18.26 -17.93
C PHE A 5 0.96 -18.09 -18.29
N ARG A 6 0.12 -19.03 -17.87
CA ARG A 6 -1.33 -18.88 -17.99
C ARG A 6 -1.87 -18.33 -16.68
N TYR A 7 -2.43 -17.13 -16.74
CA TYR A 7 -3.18 -16.56 -15.63
C TYR A 7 -4.47 -17.36 -15.45
N ILE A 8 -4.62 -18.01 -14.30
CA ILE A 8 -5.83 -18.78 -13.97
C ILE A 8 -6.85 -17.79 -13.43
N GLN A 9 -7.92 -17.55 -14.19
CA GLN A 9 -9.06 -16.77 -13.69
C GLN A 9 -9.77 -17.54 -12.58
N ASN A 10 -10.34 -16.82 -11.62
CA ASN A 10 -11.03 -17.40 -10.46
C ASN A 10 -12.12 -18.41 -10.86
N ASP A 11 -12.78 -18.17 -11.99
CA ASP A 11 -13.87 -19.02 -12.47
C ASP A 11 -13.38 -20.29 -13.16
N ASP A 12 -12.14 -20.29 -13.67
CA ASP A 12 -11.55 -21.36 -14.46
C ASP A 12 -10.65 -22.30 -13.63
N VAL A 13 -10.63 -22.19 -12.31
CA VAL A 13 -9.68 -22.93 -11.45
C VAL A 13 -9.89 -24.44 -11.55
N LEU A 14 -11.13 -24.93 -11.52
CA LEU A 14 -11.41 -26.38 -11.63
C LEU A 14 -11.13 -26.90 -13.04
N LYS A 15 -11.43 -26.12 -14.08
CA LYS A 15 -11.06 -26.43 -15.47
C LYS A 15 -9.54 -26.49 -15.65
N SER A 16 -8.82 -25.50 -15.11
CA SER A 16 -7.36 -25.45 -15.12
C SER A 16 -6.76 -26.63 -14.34
N PHE A 17 -7.37 -27.03 -13.23
CA PHE A 17 -6.97 -28.23 -12.52
C PHE A 17 -7.08 -29.47 -13.42
N LYS A 18 -8.23 -29.69 -14.07
CA LYS A 18 -8.42 -30.83 -14.99
C LYS A 18 -7.41 -30.84 -16.15
N GLU A 19 -7.02 -29.67 -16.67
CA GLU A 19 -6.05 -29.54 -17.75
C GLU A 19 -4.59 -29.77 -17.28
N PHE A 20 -4.23 -29.32 -16.08
CA PHE A 20 -2.85 -29.30 -15.59
C PHE A 20 -2.51 -30.36 -14.53
N ARG A 21 -3.51 -31.12 -14.05
CA ARG A 21 -3.40 -32.16 -13.01
C ARG A 21 -2.24 -33.12 -13.27
N ASP A 22 -2.18 -33.67 -14.48
CA ASP A 22 -1.22 -34.73 -14.83
C ASP A 22 0.11 -34.17 -15.37
N SER A 23 0.28 -32.85 -15.39
CA SER A 23 1.49 -32.17 -15.91
C SER A 23 2.14 -31.26 -14.86
N ILE A 24 1.79 -29.97 -14.85
CA ILE A 24 2.48 -28.98 -14.02
C ILE A 24 2.14 -29.16 -12.53
N LEU A 25 0.89 -29.53 -12.23
CA LEU A 25 0.41 -29.66 -10.85
C LEU A 25 0.90 -30.93 -10.14
N SER A 26 1.33 -31.95 -10.88
CA SER A 26 1.95 -33.15 -10.32
C SER A 26 3.41 -32.88 -9.91
N GLU A 27 4.09 -31.96 -10.60
CA GLU A 27 5.48 -31.59 -10.30
C GLU A 27 5.59 -30.50 -9.23
N ARG A 28 4.68 -29.51 -9.22
CA ARG A 28 4.77 -28.37 -8.31
C ARG A 28 3.43 -27.65 -8.06
N PRO A 29 3.27 -26.99 -6.89
CA PRO A 29 2.18 -26.05 -6.66
C PRO A 29 2.20 -24.87 -7.65
N VAL A 30 1.02 -24.42 -8.07
CA VAL A 30 0.84 -23.26 -8.95
C VAL A 30 0.23 -22.10 -8.18
N VAL A 31 0.81 -20.91 -8.28
CA VAL A 31 0.23 -19.70 -7.67
C VAL A 31 -0.95 -19.22 -8.51
N ILE A 32 -2.13 -19.09 -7.89
CA ILE A 32 -3.32 -18.54 -8.54
C ILE A 32 -3.43 -17.03 -8.26
N ALA A 33 -3.20 -16.63 -7.01
CA ALA A 33 -3.33 -15.25 -6.57
C ALA A 33 -2.24 -14.89 -5.55
N ARG A 34 -1.89 -13.60 -5.50
CA ARG A 34 -0.99 -13.02 -4.50
C ARG A 34 -1.61 -11.74 -3.96
N HIS A 35 -1.46 -11.54 -2.66
CA HIS A 35 -1.88 -10.31 -2.00
C HIS A 35 -0.94 -10.07 -0.81
N GLY A 36 -0.16 -8.98 -0.85
CA GLY A 36 0.90 -8.72 0.11
C GLY A 36 1.87 -9.91 0.26
N ASP A 37 2.11 -10.31 1.51
CA ASP A 37 2.93 -11.48 1.88
C ASP A 37 2.20 -12.83 1.70
N TYR A 38 0.95 -12.84 1.25
CA TYR A 38 0.14 -14.04 1.12
C TYR A 38 0.05 -14.51 -0.33
N SER A 39 0.11 -15.82 -0.53
CA SER A 39 -0.04 -16.46 -1.83
C SER A 39 -1.02 -17.61 -1.74
N LEU A 40 -1.96 -17.66 -2.69
CA LEU A 40 -2.89 -18.76 -2.87
C LEU A 40 -2.32 -19.74 -3.89
N TYR A 41 -2.09 -20.97 -3.44
CA TYR A 41 -1.56 -22.07 -4.24
C TYR A 41 -2.63 -23.08 -4.60
N LEU A 42 -2.62 -23.50 -5.86
CA LEU A 42 -3.27 -24.70 -6.36
C LEU A 42 -2.31 -25.88 -6.23
N ARG A 43 -2.76 -26.97 -5.61
CA ARG A 43 -2.01 -28.21 -5.43
C ARG A 43 -2.83 -29.41 -5.89
N SER A 44 -2.17 -30.38 -6.49
CA SER A 44 -2.76 -31.72 -6.70
C SER A 44 -2.37 -32.58 -5.52
N LEU A 45 -3.32 -32.89 -4.63
CA LEU A 45 -3.06 -33.77 -3.48
C LEU A 45 -3.16 -35.25 -3.89
N SER A 46 -4.06 -35.54 -4.81
CA SER A 46 -4.23 -36.84 -5.46
C SER A 46 -4.68 -36.62 -6.91
N HIS A 47 -4.91 -37.69 -7.67
CA HIS A 47 -5.53 -37.56 -8.98
C HIS A 47 -6.93 -36.94 -8.90
N ASP A 48 -7.70 -37.17 -7.85
CA ASP A 48 -9.09 -36.67 -7.77
C ASP A 48 -9.30 -35.58 -6.72
N THR A 49 -8.22 -35.11 -6.10
CA THR A 49 -8.30 -34.11 -5.02
C THR A 49 -7.52 -32.86 -5.37
N LEU A 50 -8.27 -31.77 -5.52
CA LEU A 50 -7.77 -30.41 -5.69
C LEU A 50 -7.55 -29.79 -4.30
N GLY A 51 -6.35 -29.29 -4.03
CA GLY A 51 -6.01 -28.52 -2.84
C GLY A 51 -5.82 -27.04 -3.16
N LEU A 52 -6.44 -26.16 -2.37
CA LEU A 52 -6.19 -24.73 -2.32
C LEU A 52 -5.53 -24.41 -0.98
N THR A 53 -4.35 -23.78 -1.01
CA THR A 53 -3.58 -23.48 0.19
C THR A 53 -3.16 -22.02 0.22
N ILE A 54 -3.48 -21.31 1.30
CA ILE A 54 -2.98 -19.96 1.56
C ILE A 54 -1.68 -20.09 2.36
N GLU A 55 -0.60 -19.52 1.85
CA GLU A 55 0.69 -19.49 2.53
C GLU A 55 1.17 -18.06 2.71
N ASN A 56 1.70 -17.74 3.88
CA ASN A 56 2.47 -16.53 4.09
C ASN A 56 3.91 -16.78 3.61
N THR A 57 4.31 -16.14 2.52
CA THR A 57 5.60 -16.35 1.87
C THR A 57 6.77 -15.80 2.69
N ALA A 58 6.55 -14.73 3.45
CA ALA A 58 7.55 -14.14 4.34
C ALA A 58 7.86 -15.04 5.54
N LYS A 59 6.84 -15.64 6.14
CA LYS A 59 6.94 -16.51 7.33
C LYS A 59 7.14 -17.99 6.98
N LYS A 60 6.85 -18.38 5.73
CA LYS A 60 6.83 -19.77 5.23
C LYS A 60 5.88 -20.67 6.02
N ILE A 61 4.71 -20.14 6.39
CA ILE A 61 3.70 -20.86 7.17
C ILE A 61 2.44 -21.01 6.32
N VAL A 62 1.85 -22.22 6.37
CA VAL A 62 0.52 -22.49 5.81
C VAL A 62 -0.52 -21.93 6.77
N VAL A 63 -1.35 -21.02 6.29
CA VAL A 63 -2.39 -20.36 7.09
C VAL A 63 -3.69 -21.15 7.03
N GLU A 64 -4.07 -21.58 5.83
CA GLU A 64 -5.29 -22.33 5.61
C GLU A 64 -5.13 -23.25 4.41
N SER A 65 -5.79 -24.41 4.46
CA SER A 65 -5.89 -25.33 3.34
C SER A 65 -7.32 -25.81 3.19
N ARG A 66 -7.78 -25.88 1.95
CA ARG A 66 -9.11 -26.36 1.58
C ARG A 66 -9.00 -27.35 0.42
N ASN A 67 -9.70 -28.48 0.54
CA ASN A 67 -9.62 -29.55 -0.43
C ASN A 67 -11.00 -29.77 -1.07
N TYR A 68 -10.99 -30.15 -2.35
CA TYR A 68 -12.18 -30.45 -3.15
C TYR A 68 -12.00 -31.78 -3.88
N GLU A 69 -13.02 -32.63 -3.83
CA GLU A 69 -13.09 -33.83 -4.69
C GLU A 69 -13.62 -33.44 -6.06
N VAL A 70 -12.88 -33.75 -7.12
CA VAL A 70 -13.16 -33.25 -8.47
C VAL A 70 -14.42 -33.87 -9.07
N GLU A 71 -14.71 -35.15 -8.76
CA GLU A 71 -15.92 -35.82 -9.22
C GLU A 71 -17.21 -35.24 -8.62
N ASN A 72 -17.15 -34.78 -7.36
CA ASN A 72 -18.32 -34.33 -6.59
C ASN A 72 -18.48 -32.80 -6.56
N THR A 73 -17.59 -32.06 -7.21
CA THR A 73 -17.53 -30.59 -7.11
C THR A 73 -17.92 -29.90 -8.41
N THR A 74 -18.67 -28.79 -8.29
CA THR A 74 -19.02 -27.92 -9.43
C THR A 74 -18.01 -26.77 -9.57
N ASP A 75 -17.83 -26.27 -10.79
CA ASP A 75 -16.95 -25.11 -11.06
C ASP A 75 -17.32 -23.93 -10.15
N ALA A 76 -18.62 -23.61 -10.05
CA ALA A 76 -19.14 -22.54 -9.21
C ALA A 76 -18.75 -22.66 -7.72
N LEU A 77 -18.68 -23.87 -7.17
CA LEU A 77 -18.29 -24.09 -5.78
C LEU A 77 -16.80 -23.80 -5.58
N VAL A 78 -15.94 -24.22 -6.51
CA VAL A 78 -14.51 -23.92 -6.48
C VAL A 78 -14.26 -22.44 -6.67
N SER A 79 -14.91 -21.79 -7.64
CA SER A 79 -14.75 -20.36 -7.90
C SER A 79 -15.17 -19.51 -6.70
N ARG A 80 -16.25 -19.90 -6.01
CA ARG A 80 -16.63 -19.26 -4.74
C ARG A 80 -15.57 -19.48 -3.65
N GLY A 81 -15.03 -20.69 -3.56
CA GLY A 81 -13.95 -21.02 -2.63
C GLY A 81 -12.69 -20.17 -2.86
N VAL A 82 -12.30 -19.99 -4.13
CA VAL A 82 -11.16 -19.17 -4.53
C VAL A 82 -11.40 -17.70 -4.21
N ARG A 83 -12.59 -17.16 -4.53
CA ARG A 83 -12.94 -15.78 -4.16
C ARG A 83 -12.88 -15.54 -2.65
N HIS A 84 -13.44 -16.46 -1.87
CA HIS A 84 -13.37 -16.40 -0.41
C HIS A 84 -11.92 -16.46 0.10
N ALA A 85 -11.09 -17.32 -0.48
CA ALA A 85 -9.67 -17.39 -0.12
C ALA A 85 -8.93 -16.08 -0.44
N ILE A 86 -9.23 -15.45 -1.57
CA ILE A 86 -8.66 -14.14 -1.94
C ILE A 86 -9.11 -13.06 -0.97
N GLN A 87 -10.40 -13.00 -0.64
CA GLN A 87 -10.93 -12.05 0.35
C GLN A 87 -10.24 -12.25 1.71
N LYS A 88 -10.11 -13.49 2.16
CA LYS A 88 -9.43 -13.79 3.43
C LYS A 88 -7.95 -13.39 3.41
N MET A 89 -7.25 -13.52 2.28
CA MET A 89 -5.87 -13.02 2.15
C MET A 89 -5.81 -11.51 2.29
N ALA A 90 -6.79 -10.77 1.75
CA ALA A 90 -6.88 -9.32 1.95
C ALA A 90 -7.11 -8.99 3.43
N GLU A 91 -8.10 -9.61 4.07
CA GLU A 91 -8.39 -9.42 5.50
C GLU A 91 -7.16 -9.71 6.39
N LEU A 92 -6.42 -10.78 6.11
CA LEU A 92 -5.19 -11.13 6.85
C LEU A 92 -4.05 -10.14 6.62
N SER A 93 -3.94 -9.60 5.40
CA SER A 93 -2.96 -8.57 5.07
C SER A 93 -3.28 -7.27 5.78
N ASP A 94 -4.55 -6.85 5.73
CA ASP A 94 -5.05 -5.65 6.40
C ASP A 94 -4.89 -5.75 7.92
N GLU A 95 -5.18 -6.90 8.51
CA GLU A 95 -4.98 -7.15 9.94
C GLU A 95 -3.49 -7.00 10.33
N GLU A 96 -2.56 -7.52 9.53
CA GLU A 96 -1.13 -7.40 9.78
C GLU A 96 -0.65 -5.94 9.64
N THR A 97 -1.12 -5.22 8.62
CA THR A 97 -0.87 -3.79 8.44
C THR A 97 -1.40 -2.98 9.61
N ASN A 98 -2.66 -3.18 10.00
CA ASN A 98 -3.29 -2.49 11.13
C ASN A 98 -2.57 -2.78 12.45
N ARG A 99 -2.13 -4.02 12.67
CA ARG A 99 -1.35 -4.37 13.86
C ARG A 99 -0.02 -3.62 13.92
N LYS A 100 0.67 -3.45 12.79
CA LYS A 100 1.93 -2.70 12.72
C LYS A 100 1.69 -1.19 12.89
N ARG A 101 0.66 -0.63 12.24
CA ARG A 101 0.23 0.78 12.45
C ARG A 101 -0.10 1.07 13.91
N LEU A 102 -0.90 0.20 14.53
CA LEU A 102 -1.25 0.28 15.95
C LEU A 102 0.00 0.22 16.85
N GLN A 103 0.97 -0.61 16.51
CA GLN A 103 2.21 -0.69 17.26
C GLN A 103 3.03 0.61 17.19
N ILE A 104 3.07 1.26 16.03
CA ILE A 104 3.72 2.57 15.86
C ILE A 104 2.97 3.66 16.63
N TRP A 105 1.64 3.66 16.57
CA TRP A 105 0.79 4.57 17.35
C TRP A 105 1.03 4.43 18.87
N LYS A 106 1.20 3.21 19.38
CA LYS A 106 1.58 2.99 20.79
C LYS A 106 2.92 3.64 21.14
N TRP A 107 3.91 3.58 20.24
CA TRP A 107 5.18 4.28 20.44
C TRP A 107 5.00 5.79 20.44
N TYR A 108 4.17 6.31 19.55
CA TYR A 108 3.80 7.73 19.52
C TYR A 108 3.17 8.19 20.83
N ILE A 109 2.18 7.45 21.36
CA ILE A 109 1.54 7.76 22.64
C ILE A 109 2.58 7.77 23.78
N MET A 110 3.44 6.75 23.84
CA MET A 110 4.46 6.68 24.89
C MET A 110 5.44 7.85 24.82
N ASP A 111 5.90 8.22 23.62
CA ASP A 111 6.76 9.37 23.40
C ASP A 111 6.08 10.68 23.81
N TRP A 112 4.81 10.85 23.43
CA TRP A 112 4.02 12.00 23.81
C TRP A 112 3.84 12.11 25.33
N GLN A 113 3.54 11.00 26.01
CA GLN A 113 3.36 10.95 27.48
C GLN A 113 4.66 11.28 28.21
N GLN A 114 5.81 10.85 27.69
CA GLN A 114 7.12 11.18 28.26
C GLN A 114 7.44 12.68 28.11
N LYS A 115 7.06 13.28 26.98
CA LYS A 115 7.25 14.71 26.72
C LYS A 115 6.25 15.61 27.48
N ASN A 116 5.10 15.06 27.87
CA ASN A 116 4.01 15.80 28.53
C ASN A 116 3.54 15.12 29.84
N PRO A 117 4.43 14.93 30.84
CA PRO A 117 4.08 14.19 32.04
C PRO A 117 2.96 14.85 32.86
N GLU A 118 2.89 16.18 32.85
CA GLU A 118 1.87 16.94 33.59
C GLU A 118 0.47 16.81 32.98
N LYS A 119 0.37 16.62 31.66
CA LYS A 119 -0.91 16.45 30.94
C LYS A 119 -1.38 15.00 30.85
N SER A 120 -0.50 14.05 31.15
CA SER A 120 -0.78 12.61 31.01
C SER A 120 -1.92 12.13 31.92
N GLN A 121 -1.98 12.65 33.16
CA GLN A 121 -3.06 12.31 34.10
C GLN A 121 -4.41 12.94 33.71
N GLU A 122 -4.39 14.17 33.19
CA GLU A 122 -5.60 14.91 32.76
C GLU A 122 -6.27 14.24 31.56
N ILE A 123 -5.48 13.83 30.57
CA ILE A 123 -6.00 13.08 29.40
C ILE A 123 -6.54 11.72 29.83
N MET A 124 -5.81 10.97 30.67
CA MET A 124 -6.27 9.67 31.15
C MET A 124 -7.63 9.76 31.86
N SER A 125 -7.88 10.84 32.61
CA SER A 125 -9.19 11.09 33.20
C SER A 125 -10.27 11.46 32.18
N ARG A 126 -9.95 12.22 31.12
CA ARG A 126 -10.91 12.58 30.06
C ARG A 126 -11.32 11.36 29.23
N GLU A 127 -10.40 10.48 28.89
CA GLU A 127 -10.67 9.24 28.13
C GLU A 127 -11.52 8.22 28.92
N MET A 128 -11.48 8.26 30.25
CA MET A 128 -12.31 7.39 31.10
C MET A 128 -13.77 7.86 31.21
N GLU A 129 -14.04 9.13 30.91
CA GLU A 129 -15.39 9.70 30.96
C GLU A 129 -15.97 9.78 29.55
N TRP A 130 -16.85 8.84 29.19
CA TRP A 130 -17.63 8.95 27.95
C TRP A 130 -18.58 10.16 28.04
N LYS A 131 -18.32 11.22 27.26
CA LYS A 131 -19.18 12.39 27.13
C LYS A 131 -19.79 12.41 25.74
N ASP A 132 -21.13 12.41 25.70
CA ASP A 132 -21.94 12.36 24.47
C ASP A 132 -22.12 13.74 23.81
N ASP A 133 -21.56 14.80 24.41
CA ASP A 133 -21.73 16.19 23.97
C ASP A 133 -20.68 16.58 22.91
N GLY A 134 -21.12 16.53 21.65
CA GLY A 134 -20.32 16.72 20.44
C GLY A 134 -19.91 18.16 20.09
N ASP A 135 -19.26 18.89 20.99
CA ASP A 135 -18.70 20.23 20.69
C ASP A 135 -17.26 20.48 21.19
N GLU A 136 -16.55 19.48 21.73
CA GLU A 136 -15.08 19.57 21.88
C GLU A 136 -14.37 19.16 20.57
N ALA A 137 -14.69 19.87 19.50
CA ALA A 137 -13.95 19.78 18.26
C ALA A 137 -12.51 20.30 18.48
N ASN A 138 -11.53 19.43 18.23
CA ASN A 138 -10.14 19.72 17.82
C ASN A 138 -8.96 19.40 18.76
N ASP A 139 -9.09 18.58 19.80
CA ASP A 139 -7.87 18.14 20.50
C ASP A 139 -7.84 16.66 20.90
N GLU A 140 -8.40 15.79 20.06
CA GLU A 140 -8.10 14.34 20.10
C GLU A 140 -6.69 14.08 19.52
N MET A 141 -5.68 14.74 20.09
CA MET A 141 -4.28 14.64 19.67
C MET A 141 -3.74 13.19 19.71
N LEU A 142 -4.42 12.30 20.43
CA LEU A 142 -4.05 10.89 20.61
C LEU A 142 -5.00 9.90 19.93
N ASP A 143 -6.03 10.37 19.24
CA ASP A 143 -6.88 9.48 18.44
C ASP A 143 -6.07 8.81 17.32
N PHE A 144 -6.38 7.55 17.07
CA PHE A 144 -5.67 6.71 16.10
C PHE A 144 -5.86 7.22 14.67
N GLU A 145 -7.07 7.64 14.29
CA GLU A 145 -7.35 8.16 12.96
C GLU A 145 -6.65 9.50 12.74
N THR A 146 -6.71 10.39 13.73
CA THR A 146 -6.01 11.67 13.68
C THR A 146 -4.49 11.48 13.56
N PHE A 147 -3.91 10.51 14.29
CA PHE A 147 -2.51 10.13 14.17
C PHE A 147 -2.17 9.65 12.75
N LEU A 148 -2.97 8.74 12.19
CA LEU A 148 -2.73 8.16 10.86
C LEU A 148 -2.70 9.20 9.75
N HIS A 149 -3.54 10.24 9.82
CA HIS A 149 -3.64 11.27 8.79
C HIS A 149 -2.68 12.45 8.96
N ARG A 150 -1.95 12.53 10.09
CA ARG A 150 -1.06 13.65 10.40
C ARG A 150 0.36 13.19 10.69
N GLU A 151 0.58 12.68 11.90
CA GLU A 151 1.91 12.38 12.41
C GLU A 151 2.50 11.12 11.78
N TYR A 152 1.67 10.11 11.50
CA TYR A 152 2.11 8.88 10.88
C TYR A 152 2.69 9.11 9.47
N LEU A 153 2.02 9.94 8.66
CA LEU A 153 2.46 10.27 7.29
C LEU A 153 3.78 11.05 7.25
N ASN A 154 4.20 11.64 8.37
CA ASN A 154 5.53 12.20 8.49
C ASN A 154 6.55 11.07 8.67
N LEU A 155 7.12 10.63 7.54
CA LEU A 155 8.11 9.56 7.50
C LEU A 155 9.28 9.79 8.47
N GLY A 156 9.75 11.03 8.61
CA GLY A 156 10.85 11.35 9.52
C GLY A 156 10.52 11.06 10.99
N ASN A 157 9.34 11.50 11.43
CA ASN A 157 8.85 11.26 12.79
C ASN A 157 8.59 9.77 13.03
N THR A 158 7.92 9.10 12.09
CA THR A 158 7.62 7.66 12.18
C THR A 158 8.89 6.82 12.25
N LEU A 159 9.90 7.12 11.44
CA LEU A 159 11.20 6.42 11.51
C LEU A 159 11.96 6.72 12.80
N ALA A 160 11.87 7.94 13.34
CA ALA A 160 12.47 8.27 14.63
C ALA A 160 11.86 7.42 15.76
N LEU A 161 10.53 7.31 15.81
CA LEU A 161 9.82 6.46 16.77
C LEU A 161 10.23 4.98 16.66
N ILE A 162 10.31 4.45 15.43
CA ILE A 162 10.77 3.07 15.20
C ILE A 162 12.19 2.88 15.73
N ASN A 163 13.11 3.80 15.43
CA ASN A 163 14.51 3.70 15.86
C ASN A 163 14.67 3.82 17.39
N GLU A 164 13.84 4.62 18.04
CA GLU A 164 13.88 4.84 19.48
C GLU A 164 13.34 3.65 20.28
N TYR A 165 12.17 3.13 19.89
CA TYR A 165 11.47 2.11 20.67
C TYR A 165 11.80 0.67 20.26
N LEU A 166 12.33 0.45 19.05
CA LEU A 166 12.62 -0.90 18.54
C LEU A 166 14.13 -1.19 18.55
N LYS A 167 14.59 -1.84 19.63
CA LYS A 167 16.02 -2.09 19.87
C LYS A 167 16.60 -3.21 18.99
N GLU A 168 15.80 -4.20 18.62
CA GLU A 168 16.25 -5.32 17.78
C GLU A 168 16.36 -4.92 16.30
N GLU A 169 17.55 -5.05 15.72
CA GLU A 169 17.86 -4.63 14.34
C GLU A 169 16.96 -5.29 13.30
N LYS A 170 16.73 -6.61 13.41
CA LYS A 170 15.86 -7.36 12.49
C LYS A 170 14.44 -6.80 12.45
N TYR A 171 13.85 -6.51 13.61
CA TYR A 171 12.48 -5.97 13.65
C TYR A 171 12.47 -4.50 13.23
N ARG A 172 13.54 -3.76 13.51
CA ARG A 172 13.71 -2.37 13.06
C ARG A 172 13.70 -2.25 11.55
N GLU A 173 14.47 -3.06 10.85
CA GLU A 173 14.46 -3.10 9.38
C GLU A 173 13.07 -3.46 8.84
N MET A 174 12.41 -4.45 9.45
CA MET A 174 11.06 -4.86 9.08
C MET A 174 10.04 -3.72 9.23
N PHE A 175 10.05 -3.01 10.36
CA PHE A 175 9.13 -1.90 10.62
C PHE A 175 9.46 -0.66 9.78
N THR A 176 10.73 -0.36 9.56
CA THR A 176 11.19 0.73 8.70
C THR A 176 10.72 0.50 7.27
N LYS A 177 10.95 -0.70 6.72
CA LYS A 177 10.50 -1.04 5.37
C LYS A 177 8.98 -0.95 5.26
N PHE A 178 8.27 -1.53 6.23
CA PHE A 178 6.82 -1.46 6.30
C PHE A 178 6.31 -0.02 6.31
N ALA A 179 6.81 0.85 7.21
CA ALA A 179 6.33 2.22 7.33
C ALA A 179 6.58 3.04 6.06
N ILE A 180 7.72 2.83 5.39
CA ILE A 180 7.99 3.48 4.10
C ILE A 180 6.96 3.04 3.05
N GLU A 181 6.77 1.74 2.87
CA GLU A 181 5.83 1.18 1.88
C GLU A 181 4.39 1.65 2.15
N ASP A 182 3.96 1.59 3.42
CA ASP A 182 2.61 1.93 3.86
C ASP A 182 2.31 3.43 3.71
N ILE A 183 3.22 4.32 4.15
CA ILE A 183 3.06 5.77 3.97
C ILE A 183 3.05 6.13 2.48
N MET A 184 3.89 5.49 1.67
CA MET A 184 3.90 5.71 0.22
C MET A 184 2.58 5.28 -0.42
N GLU A 185 2.02 4.13 0.00
CA GLU A 185 0.72 3.65 -0.47
C GLU A 185 -0.39 4.64 -0.09
N MET A 186 -0.52 4.99 1.18
CA MET A 186 -1.53 5.95 1.68
C MET A 186 -1.42 7.32 1.01
N THR A 187 -0.21 7.84 0.82
CA THR A 187 -0.01 9.15 0.17
C THR A 187 -0.23 9.09 -1.34
N SER A 188 0.00 7.93 -1.97
CA SER A 188 -0.26 7.71 -3.40
C SER A 188 -1.76 7.62 -3.70
N GLU A 189 -2.53 7.01 -2.81
CA GLU A 189 -3.99 6.99 -2.89
C GLU A 189 -4.55 8.39 -2.70
N ASP A 190 -4.06 9.13 -1.70
CA ASP A 190 -4.42 10.53 -1.47
C ASP A 190 -4.16 11.43 -2.67
N THR A 191 -3.01 11.25 -3.35
CA THR A 191 -2.67 12.04 -4.55
C THR A 191 -3.46 11.59 -5.77
N ARG A 192 -3.76 10.29 -5.91
CA ARG A 192 -4.62 9.77 -6.98
C ARG A 192 -6.05 10.26 -6.82
N ASP A 193 -6.60 10.21 -5.62
CA ASP A 193 -7.98 10.63 -5.32
C ASP A 193 -8.11 12.15 -5.45
N LYS A 194 -7.12 12.92 -4.99
CA LYS A 194 -7.07 14.37 -5.25
C LYS A 194 -6.95 14.67 -6.74
N SER A 195 -6.14 13.91 -7.49
CA SER A 195 -6.00 14.10 -8.94
C SER A 195 -7.27 13.72 -9.71
N ILE A 196 -7.99 12.69 -9.28
CA ILE A 196 -9.27 12.28 -9.88
C ILE A 196 -10.35 13.31 -9.52
N ALA A 197 -10.45 13.72 -8.26
CA ALA A 197 -11.40 14.75 -7.83
C ALA A 197 -11.10 16.11 -8.49
N GLU A 198 -9.83 16.46 -8.68
CA GLU A 198 -9.43 17.66 -9.41
C GLU A 198 -9.69 17.52 -10.92
N ALA A 199 -9.45 16.35 -11.52
CA ALA A 199 -9.81 16.08 -12.90
C ALA A 199 -11.32 16.15 -13.14
N GLU A 200 -12.13 15.59 -12.24
CA GLU A 200 -13.60 15.68 -12.28
C GLU A 200 -14.08 17.12 -12.08
N ARG A 201 -13.46 17.89 -11.18
CA ARG A 201 -13.75 19.33 -11.02
C ARG A 201 -13.34 20.14 -12.24
N LEU A 202 -12.22 19.82 -12.89
CA LEU A 202 -11.74 20.49 -14.10
C LEU A 202 -12.57 20.12 -15.33
N GLU A 203 -13.09 18.90 -15.40
CA GLU A 203 -14.04 18.44 -16.41
C GLU A 203 -15.40 19.13 -16.27
N GLN A 204 -15.86 19.33 -15.03
CA GLN A 204 -17.03 20.17 -14.70
C GLN A 204 -16.80 21.66 -15.00
N ALA A 205 -15.55 22.15 -14.91
CA ALA A 205 -15.20 23.56 -15.12
C ALA A 205 -14.85 23.93 -16.58
N GLY A 206 -14.89 22.99 -17.53
CA GLY A 206 -14.77 23.28 -18.97
C GLY A 206 -13.46 23.96 -19.42
N GLY A 207 -12.37 23.81 -18.66
CA GLY A 207 -11.13 24.58 -18.87
C GLY A 207 -10.18 23.95 -19.91
N HIS A 208 -10.02 24.61 -21.06
CA HIS A 208 -9.00 24.28 -22.05
C HIS A 208 -7.58 24.29 -21.44
N LYS A 209 -6.86 23.17 -21.59
CA LYS A 209 -5.52 22.90 -21.03
C LYS A 209 -4.47 23.93 -21.47
N LYS A 210 -3.84 24.63 -20.52
CA LYS A 210 -2.51 25.23 -20.70
C LYS A 210 -1.47 24.27 -20.14
N HIS A 211 -0.71 23.63 -21.01
CA HIS A 211 0.40 22.77 -20.61
C HIS A 211 1.66 23.62 -20.41
N THR A 212 2.21 23.61 -19.19
CA THR A 212 3.52 24.21 -18.89
C THR A 212 4.59 23.14 -19.06
N TYR A 213 5.59 23.41 -19.89
CA TYR A 213 6.73 22.53 -20.10
C TYR A 213 8.00 23.20 -19.54
N GLN A 214 8.75 22.48 -18.70
CA GLN A 214 10.03 22.93 -18.15
C GLN A 214 11.17 22.16 -18.82
N PHE A 215 12.23 22.88 -19.20
CA PHE A 215 13.45 22.32 -19.77
C PHE A 215 14.68 23.00 -19.17
N THR A 216 15.77 22.24 -19.02
CA THR A 216 17.06 22.72 -18.49
C THR A 216 18.03 22.88 -19.66
N VAL A 217 18.60 24.08 -19.83
CA VAL A 217 19.58 24.37 -20.88
C VAL A 217 20.90 24.73 -20.23
N SER A 218 21.96 24.02 -20.62
CA SER A 218 23.34 24.33 -20.21
C SER A 218 24.02 25.16 -21.29
N VAL A 219 24.64 26.27 -20.89
CA VAL A 219 25.40 27.17 -21.79
C VAL A 219 26.80 27.34 -21.25
N GLU A 220 27.80 27.16 -22.10
CA GLU A 220 29.19 27.48 -21.78
C GLU A 220 29.41 28.98 -21.96
N ALA A 221 29.74 29.68 -20.88
CA ALA A 221 30.06 31.10 -20.90
C ALA A 221 31.14 31.44 -19.88
N THR A 222 31.85 32.52 -20.13
CA THR A 222 32.96 33.01 -19.30
C THR A 222 32.50 33.64 -17.98
N ASP A 223 31.25 34.12 -17.91
CA ASP A 223 30.62 34.59 -16.69
C ASP A 223 29.09 34.43 -16.73
N LYS A 224 28.45 34.63 -15.57
CA LYS A 224 27.02 34.44 -15.36
C LYS A 224 26.15 35.39 -16.21
N GLU A 225 26.60 36.62 -16.44
CA GLU A 225 25.80 37.60 -17.18
C GLU A 225 25.86 37.31 -18.69
N HIS A 226 27.02 36.85 -19.19
CA HIS A 226 27.15 36.31 -20.54
C HIS A 226 26.30 35.05 -20.76
N ALA A 227 26.23 34.13 -19.79
CA ALA A 227 25.35 32.95 -19.87
C ALA A 227 23.87 33.37 -19.96
N ARG A 228 23.47 34.36 -19.15
CA ARG A 228 22.10 34.90 -19.13
C ARG A 228 21.75 35.58 -20.45
N GLN A 229 22.65 36.42 -20.98
CA GLN A 229 22.47 37.12 -22.25
C GLN A 229 22.38 36.13 -23.42
N ALA A 230 23.21 35.08 -23.44
CA ALA A 230 23.18 34.04 -24.46
C ALA A 230 21.87 33.25 -24.45
N LEU A 231 21.39 32.86 -23.27
CA LEU A 231 20.08 32.19 -23.09
C LEU A 231 18.93 33.10 -23.53
N LEU A 232 18.95 34.38 -23.14
CA LEU A 232 17.93 35.36 -23.54
C LEU A 232 17.90 35.56 -25.05
N ASN A 233 19.06 35.71 -25.70
CA ASN A 233 19.14 35.87 -27.15
C ASN A 233 18.66 34.62 -27.90
N TYR A 234 18.96 33.43 -27.38
CA TYR A 234 18.50 32.16 -27.96
C TYR A 234 16.97 31.99 -27.86
N LEU A 235 16.38 32.42 -26.73
CA LEU A 235 14.94 32.29 -26.47
C LEU A 235 14.10 33.45 -27.04
N ALA A 236 14.69 34.64 -27.19
CA ALA A 236 13.99 35.84 -27.69
C ALA A 236 13.68 35.82 -29.19
N GLY A 237 14.18 34.81 -29.93
CA GLY A 237 13.85 34.61 -31.35
C GLY A 237 12.50 33.93 -31.60
N ASP A 238 11.81 33.43 -30.56
CA ASP A 238 10.52 32.76 -30.68
C ASP A 238 9.41 33.59 -30.01
N GLU A 239 8.51 34.17 -30.81
CA GLU A 239 7.37 34.98 -30.34
C GLU A 239 6.44 34.24 -29.36
N ARG A 240 6.56 32.92 -29.26
CA ARG A 240 5.80 32.08 -28.33
C ARG A 240 6.39 32.01 -26.92
N ILE A 241 7.61 32.50 -26.71
CA ILE A 241 8.31 32.43 -25.43
C ILE A 241 8.41 33.83 -24.80
N LYS A 242 7.52 34.12 -23.85
CA LYS A 242 7.62 35.34 -23.02
C LYS A 242 8.51 35.07 -21.82
N VAL A 243 9.75 35.58 -21.86
CA VAL A 243 10.64 35.55 -20.70
C VAL A 243 10.21 36.65 -19.72
N GLN A 244 9.79 36.29 -18.51
CA GLN A 244 9.57 37.27 -17.44
C GLN A 244 10.94 37.83 -17.02
N LYS A 245 11.06 39.16 -17.04
CA LYS A 245 12.28 39.88 -16.63
C LYS A 245 12.50 39.83 -15.13
#